data_AF-A0A0F4TUC3-F1
#
_entry.id   AF-A0A0F4TUC3-F1
#
_cell.length_a   1.000
_cell.length_b   1.000
_cell.length_c   1.000
_cell.angle_alpha   90.00
_cell.angle_beta   90.00
_cell.angle_gamma   90.00
#
_symmetry.space_group_name_H-M   'P 1'
#
loop_
_entity.id
_entity.type
_entity.pdbx_description
1 polymer ?
#
loop_
_entity_poly.entity_id
_entity_poly.type
_entity_poly.pdbx_seq_one_letter_code
_entity_poly.pdbx_strand_id
1 'polypeptide(L)'
;MLIFNCTEAASNLFSRVHKGKKMTPVEKPPSPVIEDDEQGELTEQWLVHAITVQRKHVLFVIHMQTRYCMIFADAKKADVKGFIQRFSDRWMNGLMRDALHHDVLQWVGHDSMLERFNESCRQYRLYKRGHRSAQGHIGEIAWIFEDYAAEWGCLPPDEIMAGRFDAKMNHFIRGSKNVKGYLVPDEEMMAHWMRQYCGLDEPGIQAARNRRDEVKREMRELEAAYAK
;
A
#
# COMPACT_ATOMS: atom_id res chain seq x y z
N MET A 1 -1.21 -1.75 -14.90
CA MET A 1 -1.47 -3.17 -14.53
C MET A 1 -0.99 -3.40 -13.12
N LEU A 2 -1.79 -4.06 -12.28
CA LEU A 2 -1.40 -4.41 -10.91
C LEU A 2 -0.72 -5.78 -10.86
N ILE A 3 0.44 -5.87 -10.22
CA ILE A 3 1.13 -7.14 -9.94
C ILE A 3 1.19 -7.35 -8.43
N PHE A 4 0.59 -8.44 -7.96
CA PHE A 4 0.61 -8.86 -6.56
C PHE A 4 1.54 -10.05 -6.37
N ASN A 5 2.71 -9.77 -5.81
CA ASN A 5 3.72 -10.75 -5.44
C ASN A 5 3.32 -11.38 -4.11
N CYS A 6 2.75 -12.58 -4.18
CA CYS A 6 2.20 -13.29 -3.05
C CYS A 6 3.28 -14.16 -2.39
N THR A 7 3.56 -13.88 -1.12
CA THR A 7 4.29 -14.82 -0.27
C THR A 7 3.57 -16.17 -0.19
N GLU A 8 4.21 -17.18 0.38
CA GLU A 8 3.57 -18.49 0.53
C GLU A 8 2.26 -18.44 1.33
N ALA A 9 2.24 -17.67 2.44
CA ALA A 9 1.05 -17.50 3.24
C ALA A 9 -0.11 -16.85 2.46
N ALA A 10 0.17 -15.76 1.73
CA ALA A 10 -0.83 -15.09 0.89
C ALA A 10 -1.29 -16.00 -0.26
N SER A 11 -0.36 -16.73 -0.89
CA SER A 11 -0.69 -17.69 -1.95
C SER A 11 -1.64 -18.78 -1.47
N ASN A 12 -1.43 -19.28 -0.25
CA ASN A 12 -2.30 -20.27 0.37
C ASN A 12 -3.66 -19.68 0.77
N LEU A 13 -3.71 -18.43 1.22
CA LEU A 13 -4.97 -17.74 1.52
C LEU A 13 -5.84 -17.57 0.27
N PHE A 14 -5.26 -17.19 -0.86
CA PHE A 14 -5.98 -17.02 -2.13
C PHE A 14 -6.28 -18.34 -2.85
N SER A 15 -5.75 -19.45 -2.36
CA SER A 15 -6.02 -20.79 -2.90
C SER A 15 -7.14 -21.50 -2.14
N ARG A 16 -7.81 -22.42 -2.82
CA ARG A 16 -8.70 -23.39 -2.18
C ARG A 16 -8.42 -24.80 -2.67
N VAL A 17 -8.72 -25.80 -1.83
CA VAL A 17 -8.72 -27.20 -2.24
C VAL A 17 -10.16 -27.60 -2.54
N HIS A 18 -10.41 -28.09 -3.74
CA HIS A 18 -11.69 -28.65 -4.14
C HIS A 18 -11.47 -30.06 -4.67
N LYS A 19 -12.11 -31.06 -4.03
CA LYS A 19 -11.97 -32.49 -4.37
C LYS A 19 -10.50 -32.94 -4.48
N GLY A 20 -9.68 -32.58 -3.49
CA GLY A 20 -8.26 -32.92 -3.44
C GLY A 20 -7.35 -32.14 -4.40
N LYS A 21 -7.90 -31.29 -5.28
CA LYS A 21 -7.11 -30.45 -6.20
C LYS A 21 -7.00 -29.03 -5.68
N LYS A 22 -5.78 -28.48 -5.67
CA LYS A 22 -5.53 -27.07 -5.35
C LYS A 22 -5.95 -26.21 -6.55
N MET A 23 -6.95 -25.37 -6.35
CA MET A 23 -7.36 -24.31 -7.26
C MET A 23 -6.70 -23.02 -6.78
N THR A 24 -5.80 -22.46 -7.58
CA THR A 24 -5.06 -21.24 -7.26
C THR A 24 -5.13 -20.25 -8.41
N PRO A 25 -5.45 -18.97 -8.15
CA PRO A 25 -5.27 -17.88 -9.11
C PRO A 25 -3.83 -17.35 -9.12
N VAL A 26 -2.98 -17.82 -8.21
CA VAL A 26 -1.57 -17.42 -8.11
C VAL A 26 -0.73 -18.24 -9.09
N GLU A 27 -0.10 -17.53 -10.02
CA GLU A 27 0.69 -18.05 -11.13
C GLU A 27 2.19 -18.15 -10.75
N LYS A 28 2.96 -18.83 -11.61
CA LYS A 28 4.44 -18.80 -11.53
C LYS A 28 4.91 -17.42 -12.01
N PRO A 29 5.84 -16.75 -11.31
CA PRO A 29 6.35 -15.46 -11.75
C PRO A 29 7.15 -15.58 -13.06
N PRO A 30 7.18 -14.52 -13.88
CA PRO A 30 7.98 -14.48 -15.11
C PRO A 30 9.49 -14.54 -14.82
N SER A 31 9.91 -14.01 -13.67
CA SER A 31 11.30 -13.99 -13.19
C SER A 31 11.38 -14.42 -11.71
N PRO A 32 12.53 -14.94 -11.24
CA PRO A 32 12.70 -15.33 -9.83
C PRO A 32 12.74 -14.14 -8.87
N VAL A 33 13.19 -12.97 -9.34
CA VAL A 33 13.42 -11.75 -8.54
C VAL A 33 12.58 -10.62 -9.14
N ILE A 34 11.88 -9.85 -8.30
CA ILE A 34 10.92 -8.83 -8.75
C ILE A 34 11.57 -7.79 -9.67
N GLU A 35 12.81 -7.43 -9.35
CA GLU A 35 13.61 -6.42 -10.03
C GLU A 35 13.98 -6.79 -11.48
N ASP A 36 13.91 -8.09 -11.83
CA ASP A 36 14.22 -8.58 -13.17
C ASP A 36 13.02 -8.53 -14.12
N ASP A 37 11.85 -8.11 -13.65
CA ASP A 37 10.67 -7.96 -14.51
C ASP A 37 10.80 -6.79 -15.48
N GLU A 38 10.27 -6.98 -16.69
CA GLU A 38 10.04 -5.87 -17.61
C GLU A 38 9.08 -4.84 -16.97
N GLN A 39 9.56 -3.61 -16.82
CA GLN A 39 8.77 -2.51 -16.28
C GLN A 39 7.97 -1.86 -17.39
N GLY A 40 6.67 -2.17 -17.47
CA GLY A 40 5.73 -1.37 -18.25
C GLY A 40 5.45 -0.03 -17.54
N GLU A 41 5.21 1.03 -18.30
CA GLU A 41 5.05 2.42 -17.82
C GLU A 41 4.04 2.58 -16.67
N LEU A 42 2.95 1.81 -16.66
CA LEU A 42 1.91 1.82 -15.61
C LEU A 42 1.86 0.52 -14.80
N THR A 43 2.98 -0.18 -14.65
CA THR A 43 3.02 -1.44 -13.89
C THR A 43 3.27 -1.16 -12.42
N GLU A 44 2.29 -1.51 -11.57
CA GLU A 44 2.38 -1.31 -10.13
C GLU A 44 2.65 -2.63 -9.42
N GLN A 45 3.80 -2.73 -8.76
CA GLN A 45 4.24 -3.96 -8.10
C GLN A 45 4.04 -3.87 -6.60
N TRP A 46 3.34 -4.85 -6.05
CA TRP A 46 3.02 -4.95 -4.63
C TRP A 46 3.47 -6.30 -4.08
N LEU A 47 3.95 -6.34 -2.85
CA LEU A 47 4.16 -7.59 -2.11
C LEU A 47 2.97 -7.80 -1.16
N VAL A 48 2.42 -9.02 -1.17
CA VAL A 48 1.29 -9.43 -0.33
C VAL A 48 1.72 -10.53 0.63
N HIS A 49 1.49 -10.30 1.92
CA HIS A 49 1.67 -11.26 2.98
C HIS A 49 0.37 -11.48 3.75
N ALA A 50 0.23 -12.66 4.35
CA ALA A 50 -0.93 -13.02 5.14
C ALA A 50 -0.49 -13.59 6.48
N ILE A 51 -1.16 -13.18 7.55
CA ILE A 51 -1.05 -13.81 8.88
C ILE A 51 -2.47 -14.06 9.42
N THR A 52 -2.54 -14.70 10.58
CA THR A 52 -3.80 -14.84 11.33
C THR A 52 -3.67 -14.10 12.66
N VAL A 53 -4.54 -13.12 12.88
CA VAL A 53 -4.65 -12.37 14.13
C VAL A 53 -6.06 -12.55 14.66
N GLN A 54 -6.19 -12.89 15.94
CA GLN A 54 -7.50 -13.13 16.58
C GLN A 54 -8.44 -14.04 15.76
N ARG A 55 -7.89 -15.14 15.23
CA ARG A 55 -8.60 -16.13 14.39
C ARG A 55 -9.14 -15.61 13.05
N LYS A 56 -8.82 -14.38 12.66
CA LYS A 56 -9.15 -13.84 11.32
C LYS A 56 -7.90 -13.70 10.48
N HIS A 57 -8.03 -13.81 9.16
CA HIS A 57 -6.92 -13.56 8.26
C HIS A 57 -6.72 -12.06 8.07
N VAL A 58 -5.46 -11.63 8.08
CA VAL A 58 -5.08 -10.24 7.83
C VAL A 58 -4.06 -10.24 6.70
N LEU A 59 -4.32 -9.42 5.68
CA LEU A 59 -3.40 -9.20 4.58
C LEU A 59 -2.60 -7.92 4.82
N PHE A 60 -1.30 -7.99 4.57
CA PHE A 60 -0.39 -6.86 4.52
C PHE A 60 0.07 -6.70 3.08
N VAL A 61 -0.11 -5.51 2.54
CA VAL A 61 0.21 -5.20 1.15
C VAL A 61 1.17 -4.02 1.15
N ILE A 62 2.34 -4.16 0.51
CA ILE A 62 3.36 -3.11 0.49
C ILE A 62 3.81 -2.82 -0.94
N HIS A 63 3.87 -1.55 -1.31
CA HIS A 63 4.31 -1.10 -2.61
C HIS A 63 5.81 -1.30 -2.75
N MET A 64 6.25 -1.88 -3.87
CA MET A 64 7.64 -2.26 -4.05
C MET A 64 8.57 -1.06 -4.16
N GLN A 65 8.13 -0.01 -4.84
CA GLN A 65 8.93 1.19 -5.06
C GLN A 65 8.96 2.11 -3.83
N THR A 66 7.79 2.43 -3.27
CA THR A 66 7.66 3.49 -2.25
C THR A 66 7.58 2.96 -0.82
N ARG A 67 7.47 1.64 -0.64
CA ARG A 67 7.23 0.97 0.66
C ARG A 67 5.93 1.37 1.36
N TYR A 68 5.02 2.02 0.65
CA TYR A 68 3.69 2.34 1.14
C TYR A 68 2.90 1.06 1.45
N CYS A 69 2.33 0.95 2.64
CA CYS A 69 1.63 -0.24 3.09
C CYS A 69 0.15 -0.01 3.34
N MET A 70 -0.64 -1.05 3.15
CA MET A 70 -2.05 -1.12 3.56
C MET A 70 -2.32 -2.48 4.21
N ILE A 71 -3.18 -2.48 5.23
CA ILE A 71 -3.67 -3.70 5.86
C ILE A 71 -5.13 -3.96 5.50
N PHE A 72 -5.47 -5.23 5.32
CA PHE A 72 -6.84 -5.66 5.09
C PHE A 72 -7.19 -6.72 6.13
N ALA A 73 -7.87 -6.28 7.19
CA ALA A 73 -8.41 -7.16 8.21
C ALA A 73 -9.61 -7.96 7.67
N ASP A 74 -9.87 -9.10 8.32
CA ASP A 74 -10.97 -10.01 7.98
C ASP A 74 -10.97 -10.43 6.50
N ALA A 75 -9.78 -10.78 5.99
CA ALA A 75 -9.61 -11.23 4.62
C ALA A 75 -10.26 -12.61 4.42
N LYS A 76 -11.07 -12.74 3.37
CA LYS A 76 -11.78 -13.99 3.07
C LYS A 76 -10.87 -14.94 2.28
N LYS A 77 -10.88 -16.22 2.67
CA LYS A 77 -10.15 -17.27 1.98
C LYS A 77 -10.65 -17.43 0.55
N ALA A 78 -9.73 -17.53 -0.40
CA ALA A 78 -9.97 -17.69 -1.84
C ALA A 78 -10.84 -16.57 -2.47
N ASP A 79 -10.88 -15.38 -1.88
CA ASP A 79 -11.62 -14.23 -2.39
C ASP A 79 -10.68 -13.19 -3.01
N VAL A 80 -10.14 -13.51 -4.20
CA VAL A 80 -9.25 -12.56 -4.91
C VAL A 80 -10.04 -11.36 -5.42
N LYS A 81 -11.24 -11.56 -5.97
CA LYS A 81 -12.04 -10.44 -6.52
C LYS A 81 -12.40 -9.42 -5.44
N GLY A 82 -12.85 -9.89 -4.27
CA GLY A 82 -13.14 -9.01 -3.14
C GLY A 82 -11.89 -8.30 -2.62
N PHE A 83 -10.74 -8.97 -2.60
CA PHE A 83 -9.46 -8.34 -2.27
C PHE A 83 -9.09 -7.22 -3.25
N ILE A 84 -9.12 -7.47 -4.56
CA ILE A 84 -8.75 -6.48 -5.58
C ILE A 84 -9.65 -5.24 -5.51
N GLN A 85 -10.96 -5.43 -5.36
CA GLN A 85 -11.91 -4.32 -5.22
C GLN A 85 -11.60 -3.49 -3.97
N ARG A 86 -11.50 -4.14 -2.81
CA ARG A 86 -11.15 -3.45 -1.55
C ARG A 86 -9.81 -2.72 -1.67
N PHE A 87 -8.82 -3.35 -2.30
CA PHE A 87 -7.49 -2.78 -2.50
C PHE A 87 -7.54 -1.50 -3.34
N SER A 88 -8.17 -1.53 -4.52
CA SER A 88 -8.20 -0.36 -5.41
C SER A 88 -8.96 0.81 -4.79
N ASP A 89 -10.12 0.54 -4.17
CA ASP A 89 -10.90 1.56 -3.47
C ASP A 89 -10.08 2.15 -2.32
N ARG A 90 -9.42 1.29 -1.55
CA ARG A 90 -8.63 1.70 -0.39
C ARG A 90 -7.41 2.53 -0.79
N TRP A 91 -6.71 2.13 -1.85
CA TRP A 91 -5.54 2.84 -2.32
C TRP A 91 -5.90 4.26 -2.77
N MET A 92 -6.92 4.39 -3.65
CA MET A 92 -7.42 5.68 -4.11
C MET A 92 -7.88 6.57 -2.94
N ASN A 93 -8.72 6.04 -2.05
CA ASN A 93 -9.22 6.79 -0.90
C ASN A 93 -8.11 7.21 0.07
N GLY A 94 -7.07 6.38 0.22
CA GLY A 94 -5.87 6.71 0.98
C GLY A 94 -5.15 7.94 0.43
N LEU A 95 -4.92 7.95 -0.88
CA LEU A 95 -4.20 9.02 -1.56
C LEU A 95 -5.00 10.32 -1.63
N MET A 96 -6.30 10.25 -1.93
CA MET A 96 -7.16 11.44 -1.94
C MET A 96 -7.26 12.07 -0.54
N ARG A 97 -7.30 11.24 0.51
CA ARG A 97 -7.27 11.74 1.90
C ARG A 97 -5.92 12.37 2.24
N ASP A 98 -4.81 11.73 1.87
CA ASP A 98 -3.48 12.29 2.09
C ASP A 98 -3.31 13.64 1.38
N ALA A 99 -3.78 13.70 0.12
CA ALA A 99 -3.72 14.91 -0.68
C ALA A 99 -4.56 16.05 -0.10
N LEU A 100 -5.75 15.74 0.43
CA LEU A 100 -6.60 16.69 1.13
C LEU A 100 -5.94 17.21 2.41
N HIS A 101 -5.39 16.31 3.24
CA HIS A 101 -4.79 16.69 4.52
C HIS A 101 -3.51 17.52 4.39
N HIS A 102 -2.81 17.41 3.27
CA HIS A 102 -1.56 18.13 3.03
C HIS A 102 -1.71 19.27 2.02
N ASP A 103 -2.94 19.65 1.68
CA ASP A 103 -3.24 20.76 0.76
C ASP A 103 -2.54 20.64 -0.60
N VAL A 104 -2.52 19.43 -1.14
CA VAL A 104 -1.91 19.12 -2.44
C VAL A 104 -2.93 18.69 -3.51
N LEU A 105 -4.23 18.79 -3.21
CA LEU A 105 -5.30 18.47 -4.17
C LEU A 105 -5.26 19.33 -5.44
N GLN A 106 -4.72 20.55 -5.38
CA GLN A 106 -4.57 21.43 -6.54
C GLN A 106 -3.68 20.84 -7.65
N TRP A 107 -2.82 19.88 -7.32
CA TRP A 107 -2.01 19.15 -8.30
C TRP A 107 -2.67 17.84 -8.78
N VAL A 108 -3.84 17.49 -8.25
CA VAL A 108 -4.60 16.32 -8.67
C VAL A 108 -5.52 16.72 -9.81
N GLY A 109 -5.08 16.51 -11.05
CA GLY A 109 -5.94 16.63 -12.24
C GLY A 109 -6.99 15.52 -12.30
N HIS A 110 -8.05 15.65 -11.50
CA HIS A 110 -8.98 14.58 -11.10
C HIS A 110 -9.40 13.64 -12.23
N ASP A 111 -9.95 14.17 -13.33
CA ASP A 111 -10.49 13.35 -14.42
C ASP A 111 -9.40 12.53 -15.12
N SER A 112 -8.31 13.18 -15.50
CA SER A 112 -7.18 12.52 -16.18
C SER A 112 -6.46 11.51 -15.27
N MET A 113 -6.43 11.80 -13.96
CA MET A 113 -5.87 10.91 -12.95
C MET A 113 -6.73 9.66 -12.78
N LEU A 114 -8.05 9.84 -12.68
CA LEU A 114 -8.99 8.73 -12.52
C LEU A 114 -8.97 7.80 -13.74
N GLU A 115 -8.88 8.35 -14.95
CA GLU A 115 -8.74 7.58 -16.19
C GLU A 115 -7.47 6.71 -16.18
N ARG A 116 -6.29 7.32 -15.92
CA ARG A 116 -5.03 6.59 -15.84
C ARG A 116 -5.03 5.52 -14.74
N PHE A 117 -5.62 5.84 -13.58
CA PHE A 117 -5.73 4.88 -12.49
C PHE A 117 -6.59 3.68 -12.86
N ASN A 118 -7.76 3.94 -13.46
CA ASN A 118 -8.67 2.89 -13.91
C ASN A 118 -8.01 1.98 -14.94
N GLU A 119 -7.27 2.56 -15.90
CA GLU A 119 -6.52 1.76 -16.87
C GLU A 119 -5.43 0.91 -16.19
N SER A 120 -4.70 1.47 -15.22
CA SER A 120 -3.70 0.72 -14.45
C SER A 120 -4.31 -0.43 -13.64
N CYS A 121 -5.50 -0.21 -13.06
CA CYS A 121 -6.23 -1.20 -12.27
C CYS A 121 -7.03 -2.20 -13.10
N ARG A 122 -7.18 -1.99 -14.42
CA ARG A 122 -8.01 -2.81 -15.31
C ARG A 122 -7.59 -4.28 -15.34
N GLN A 123 -6.28 -4.53 -15.23
CA GLN A 123 -5.70 -5.86 -15.25
C GLN A 123 -4.86 -6.08 -14.00
N TYR A 124 -4.91 -7.31 -13.48
CA TYR A 124 -4.06 -7.73 -12.37
C TYR A 124 -3.51 -9.14 -12.56
N ARG A 125 -2.34 -9.40 -11.98
CA ARG A 125 -1.70 -10.72 -11.88
C ARG A 125 -1.29 -11.02 -10.45
N LEU A 126 -1.40 -12.28 -10.04
CA LEU A 126 -0.89 -12.76 -8.74
C LEU A 126 0.25 -13.74 -9.01
N TYR A 127 1.43 -13.50 -8.45
CA TYR A 127 2.59 -14.38 -8.62
C TYR A 127 3.10 -14.94 -7.30
N LYS A 128 3.47 -16.22 -7.25
CA LYS A 128 4.08 -16.82 -6.05
C LYS A 128 5.57 -16.46 -5.99
N ARG A 129 5.91 -15.36 -5.32
CA ARG A 129 7.29 -14.98 -4.97
C ARG A 129 7.33 -14.01 -3.78
N GLY A 130 8.46 -13.99 -3.09
CA GLY A 130 8.74 -13.08 -1.98
C GLY A 130 9.75 -12.00 -2.35
N HIS A 131 9.96 -11.05 -1.44
CA HIS A 131 11.03 -10.08 -1.56
C HIS A 131 11.53 -9.71 -0.16
N ARG A 132 12.78 -10.09 0.15
CA ARG A 132 13.33 -10.13 1.50
C ARG A 132 13.23 -8.79 2.24
N SER A 133 13.60 -7.68 1.59
CA SER A 133 13.57 -6.36 2.25
C SER A 133 12.14 -5.87 2.50
N ALA A 134 11.20 -6.16 1.60
CA ALA A 134 9.80 -5.77 1.77
C ALA A 134 9.11 -6.66 2.81
N GLN A 135 9.49 -7.94 2.90
CA GLN A 135 9.03 -8.83 3.96
C GLN A 135 9.53 -8.39 5.34
N GLY A 136 10.76 -7.86 5.45
CA GLY A 136 11.25 -7.26 6.70
C GLY A 136 10.35 -6.11 7.18
N HIS A 137 10.04 -5.18 6.28
CA HIS A 137 9.10 -4.07 6.52
C HIS A 137 7.70 -4.54 6.90
N ILE A 138 7.17 -5.56 6.22
CA ILE A 138 5.89 -6.19 6.58
C ILE A 138 5.96 -6.80 7.97
N GLY A 139 7.06 -7.48 8.33
CA GLY A 139 7.23 -8.10 9.64
C GLY A 139 7.15 -7.09 10.77
N GLU A 140 7.80 -5.93 10.61
CA GLU A 140 7.71 -4.82 11.57
C GLU A 140 6.28 -4.28 11.69
N ILE A 141 5.59 -4.05 10.56
CA ILE A 141 4.20 -3.59 10.57
C ILE A 141 3.28 -4.63 11.22
N ALA A 142 3.49 -5.91 10.93
CA ALA A 142 2.70 -7.01 11.48
C ALA A 142 2.85 -7.09 12.99
N TRP A 143 4.07 -6.97 13.50
CA TRP A 143 4.34 -6.95 14.94
C TRP A 143 3.62 -5.78 15.65
N ILE A 144 3.68 -4.58 15.08
CA ILE A 144 2.93 -3.41 15.61
C ILE A 144 1.43 -3.68 15.53
N PHE A 145 0.93 -4.21 14.41
CA PHE A 145 -0.49 -4.49 14.23
C PHE A 145 -1.02 -5.51 15.24
N GLU A 146 -0.25 -6.56 15.53
CA GLU A 146 -0.61 -7.57 16.52
C GLU A 146 -0.69 -6.99 17.93
N ASP A 147 0.22 -6.08 18.29
CA ASP A 147 0.19 -5.36 19.56
C ASP A 147 -1.08 -4.51 19.70
N TYR A 148 -1.42 -3.72 18.67
CA TYR A 148 -2.66 -2.93 18.63
C TYR A 148 -3.92 -3.80 18.74
N ALA A 149 -3.94 -4.92 18.00
CA ALA A 149 -5.07 -5.84 18.07
C ALA A 149 -5.20 -6.45 19.47
N ALA A 150 -4.08 -6.83 20.10
CA ALA A 150 -4.06 -7.36 21.47
C ALA A 150 -4.55 -6.33 22.49
N GLU A 151 -4.09 -5.08 22.40
CA GLU A 151 -4.49 -3.99 23.28
C GLU A 151 -5.99 -3.68 23.17
N TRP A 152 -6.51 -3.59 21.95
CA TRP A 152 -7.92 -3.25 21.72
C TRP A 152 -8.87 -4.44 21.86
N GLY A 153 -8.35 -5.66 21.87
CA GLY A 153 -9.14 -6.89 21.92
C GLY A 153 -9.97 -7.15 20.65
N CYS A 154 -9.75 -6.38 19.58
CA CYS A 154 -10.45 -6.51 18.31
C CYS A 154 -9.57 -6.09 17.13
N LEU A 155 -9.94 -6.55 15.94
CA LEU A 155 -9.39 -6.04 14.68
C LEU A 155 -10.13 -4.77 14.26
N PRO A 156 -9.55 -3.91 13.38
CA PRO A 156 -10.24 -2.75 12.86
C PRO A 156 -11.64 -3.13 12.33
N PRO A 157 -12.71 -2.47 12.83
CA PRO A 157 -14.09 -2.89 12.55
C PRO A 157 -14.51 -2.58 11.12
N ASP A 158 -13.85 -1.63 10.47
CA ASP A 158 -14.16 -1.17 9.12
C ASP A 158 -12.90 -0.70 8.40
N GLU A 159 -13.07 -0.38 7.12
CA GLU A 159 -11.99 0.17 6.31
C GLU A 159 -11.51 1.50 6.88
N ILE A 160 -12.35 2.40 7.39
CA ILE A 160 -11.91 3.72 7.88
C ILE A 160 -10.87 3.56 8.99
N MET A 161 -11.12 2.70 9.97
CA MET A 161 -10.21 2.43 11.10
C MET A 161 -8.92 1.74 10.66
N ALA A 162 -9.00 0.77 9.74
CA ALA A 162 -7.80 0.21 9.12
C ALA A 162 -6.96 1.31 8.43
N GLY A 163 -7.60 2.36 7.92
CA GLY A 163 -6.95 3.39 7.10
C GLY A 163 -6.18 4.40 7.92
N ARG A 164 -6.64 4.61 9.15
CA ARG A 164 -5.91 5.36 10.17
C ARG A 164 -4.64 4.61 10.55
N PHE A 165 -4.71 3.28 10.70
CA PHE A 165 -3.53 2.46 10.92
C PHE A 165 -2.56 2.54 9.72
N ASP A 166 -3.06 2.38 8.49
CA ASP A 166 -2.27 2.53 7.26
C ASP A 166 -1.54 3.88 7.23
N ALA A 167 -2.27 4.98 7.42
CA ALA A 167 -1.70 6.33 7.44
C ALA A 167 -0.61 6.48 8.50
N LYS A 168 -0.86 5.98 9.71
CA LYS A 168 0.13 6.00 10.79
C LYS A 168 1.40 5.22 10.41
N MET A 169 1.26 4.01 9.85
CA MET A 169 2.39 3.17 9.47
C MET A 169 3.20 3.73 8.29
N ASN A 170 2.56 4.49 7.41
CA ASN A 170 3.20 5.12 6.26
C ASN A 170 3.90 6.44 6.59
N HIS A 171 3.67 6.98 7.78
CA HIS A 171 4.38 8.16 8.27
C HIS A 171 5.75 7.84 8.89
N PHE A 172 6.00 6.57 9.22
CA PHE A 172 7.28 6.14 9.78
C PHE A 172 8.33 5.94 8.70
N ILE A 173 9.51 6.49 8.97
CA ILE A 173 10.70 6.35 8.12
C ILE A 173 11.05 4.88 7.91
N ARG A 174 11.36 4.51 6.66
CA ARG A 174 11.84 3.18 6.27
C ARG A 174 13.18 3.26 5.55
N GLY A 175 14.11 2.38 5.92
CA GLY A 175 15.33 2.17 5.15
C GLY A 175 15.08 1.29 3.92
N SER A 176 15.81 1.55 2.83
CA SER A 176 15.86 0.67 1.66
C SER A 176 17.30 0.45 1.26
N LYS A 177 17.71 -0.80 1.02
CA LYS A 177 19.09 -1.08 0.56
C LYS A 177 19.41 -0.44 -0.80
N ASN A 178 18.37 -0.15 -1.59
CA ASN A 178 18.51 0.38 -2.96
C ASN A 178 18.47 1.91 -3.01
N VAL A 179 18.23 2.60 -1.88
CA VAL A 179 18.19 4.06 -1.81
C VAL A 179 19.12 4.53 -0.71
N LYS A 180 20.05 5.43 -1.03
CA LYS A 180 20.93 6.04 -0.03
C LYS A 180 20.12 7.01 0.83
N GLY A 181 19.66 6.56 1.98
CA GLY A 181 18.91 7.38 2.95
C GLY A 181 17.66 6.71 3.46
N TYR A 182 16.73 7.54 3.90
CA TYR A 182 15.47 7.17 4.54
C TYR A 182 14.31 7.60 3.65
N LEU A 183 13.31 6.72 3.49
CA LEU A 183 12.08 6.99 2.76
C LEU A 183 10.96 7.25 3.78
N VAL A 184 10.11 8.24 3.52
CA VAL A 184 8.81 8.37 4.20
C VAL A 184 7.75 7.83 3.25
N PRO A 185 7.18 6.63 3.50
CA PRO A 185 6.38 5.92 2.50
C PRO A 185 5.19 6.69 1.93
N ASP A 186 4.51 7.49 2.75
CA ASP A 186 3.40 8.32 2.29
C ASP A 186 3.87 9.45 1.34
N GLU A 187 5.00 10.10 1.60
CA GLU A 187 5.63 11.13 0.74
C GLU A 187 6.10 10.55 -0.59
N GLU A 188 6.75 9.39 -0.53
CA GLU A 188 7.20 8.70 -1.73
C GLU A 188 6.02 8.21 -2.58
N MET A 189 4.94 7.75 -1.94
CA MET A 189 3.71 7.38 -2.64
C MET A 189 3.00 8.59 -3.24
N MET A 190 2.92 9.71 -2.54
CA MET A 190 2.36 10.95 -3.08
C MET A 190 3.13 11.39 -4.34
N ALA A 191 4.46 11.44 -4.26
CA ALA A 191 5.29 11.84 -5.40
C ALA A 191 5.20 10.83 -6.56
N HIS A 192 5.21 9.53 -6.27
CA HIS A 192 4.96 8.48 -7.27
C HIS A 192 3.61 8.70 -7.97
N TRP A 193 2.56 8.92 -7.18
CA TRP A 193 1.21 9.12 -7.68
C TRP A 193 1.08 10.34 -8.58
N MET A 194 1.62 11.48 -8.14
CA MET A 194 1.61 12.72 -8.91
C MET A 194 2.33 12.56 -10.25
N ARG A 195 3.46 11.86 -10.26
CA ARG A 195 4.21 11.56 -11.48
C ARG A 195 3.42 10.66 -12.43
N GLN A 196 2.98 9.51 -11.93
CA GLN A 196 2.39 8.45 -12.75
C GLN A 196 0.96 8.75 -13.19
N TYR A 197 0.15 9.30 -12.29
CA TYR A 197 -1.28 9.46 -12.51
C TYR A 197 -1.71 10.92 -12.62
N CYS A 198 -0.95 11.91 -12.17
CA CYS A 198 -1.32 13.32 -12.39
C CYS A 198 -0.52 13.97 -13.54
N GLY A 199 0.52 13.30 -14.07
CA GLY A 199 1.34 13.83 -15.15
C GLY A 199 2.20 15.03 -14.75
N LEU A 200 2.50 15.15 -13.46
CA LEU A 200 3.38 16.21 -12.95
C LEU A 200 4.84 15.91 -13.29
N ASP A 201 5.57 16.96 -13.64
CA ASP A 201 7.02 16.96 -13.77
C ASP A 201 7.72 17.15 -12.40
N GLU A 202 9.04 17.02 -12.36
CA GLU A 202 9.80 17.14 -11.11
C GLU A 202 9.63 18.52 -10.42
N PRO A 203 9.61 19.66 -11.13
CA PRO A 203 9.27 20.95 -10.51
C PRO A 203 7.90 20.93 -9.82
N GLY A 204 6.86 20.40 -10.46
CA GLY A 204 5.53 20.26 -9.86
C GLY A 204 5.51 19.34 -8.64
N ILE A 205 6.21 18.21 -8.71
CA ILE A 205 6.33 17.27 -7.59
C ILE A 205 7.06 17.91 -6.42
N GLN A 206 8.14 18.66 -6.67
CA GLN A 206 8.87 19.36 -5.63
C GLN A 206 8.03 20.45 -4.96
N ALA A 207 7.22 21.18 -5.73
CA ALA A 207 6.28 22.15 -5.17
C ALA A 207 5.25 21.49 -4.25
N ALA A 208 4.71 20.34 -4.64
CA ALA A 208 3.79 19.58 -3.80
C ALA A 208 4.45 19.06 -2.51
N ARG A 209 5.70 18.58 -2.58
CA ARG A 209 6.48 18.19 -1.39
C ARG A 209 6.69 19.38 -0.44
N ASN A 210 7.09 20.53 -0.98
CA ASN A 210 7.28 21.74 -0.17
C ASN A 210 5.99 22.16 0.54
N ARG A 211 4.84 22.14 -0.17
CA ARG A 211 3.55 22.47 0.44
C ARG A 211 3.19 21.49 1.55
N ARG A 212 3.42 20.21 1.32
CA ARG A 212 3.19 19.18 2.35
C ARG A 212 4.03 19.43 3.61
N ASP A 213 5.30 19.81 3.45
CA ASP A 213 6.17 20.15 4.58
C ASP A 213 5.72 21.42 5.31
N GLU A 214 5.22 22.42 4.58
CA GLU A 214 4.62 23.64 5.15
C GLU A 214 3.42 23.30 6.02
N VAL A 215 2.45 22.53 5.51
CA VAL A 215 1.27 22.11 6.27
C VAL A 215 1.65 21.34 7.55
N LYS A 216 2.66 20.45 7.47
CA LYS A 216 3.18 19.74 8.64
C LYS A 216 3.81 20.69 9.68
N ARG A 217 4.42 21.80 9.26
CA ARG A 217 4.94 22.83 10.18
C ARG A 217 3.80 23.63 10.81
N GLU A 218 2.86 24.11 9.99
CA GLU A 218 1.67 24.85 10.44
C GLU A 218 0.88 24.07 11.49
N MET A 219 0.63 22.78 11.25
CA MET A 219 -0.05 21.91 12.22
C MET A 219 0.69 21.78 13.55
N ARG A 220 2.02 21.57 13.52
CA ARG A 220 2.83 21.45 14.74
C ARG A 220 2.84 22.75 15.55
N GLU A 221 2.87 23.89 14.87
CA GLU A 221 2.81 25.21 15.50
C GLU A 221 1.44 25.45 16.17
N LEU A 222 0.35 25.08 15.50
CA LEU A 222 -1.00 25.13 16.06
C LEU A 222 -1.13 24.23 17.29
N GLU A 223 -0.71 22.96 17.20
CA GLU A 223 -0.74 22.02 18.33
C GLU A 223 0.05 22.55 19.53
N ALA A 224 1.24 23.11 19.30
CA ALA A 224 2.06 23.72 20.35
C ALA A 224 1.42 24.98 20.96
N ALA A 225 0.61 25.73 20.20
CA ALA A 225 -0.12 26.89 20.69
C ALA A 225 -1.31 26.49 21.58
N TYR A 226 -2.02 25.40 21.24
CA TYR A 226 -3.14 24.87 22.03
C TYR A 226 -2.72 24.08 23.28
N ALA A 227 -1.47 23.63 23.34
CA ALA A 227 -0.91 22.93 24.51
C ALA A 227 -0.37 23.87 25.61
N LYS A 228 -0.42 25.19 25.40
CA LYS A 228 -0.07 26.23 26.38
C LYS A 228 -1.31 26.79 27.05
#